data_AF-A0A1H0MDU9-F1
#
_entry.id   AF-A0A1H0MDU9-F1
#
_cell.length_a   1.000
_cell.length_b   1.000
_cell.length_c   1.000
_cell.angle_alpha   90.00
_cell.angle_beta   90.00
_cell.angle_gamma   90.00
#
_symmetry.space_group_name_H-M   'P 1'
#
loop_
_entity.id
_entity.type
_entity.pdbx_description
1 polymer ?
#
loop_
_entity_poly.entity_id
_entity_poly.type
_entity_poly.pdbx_seq_one_letter_code
_entity_poly.pdbx_strand_id
1 'polypeptide(L)'
;MRFQKGQAIVEFALLLPLFLILLFGILYTGMIMADYLTLSSMARSSAREAAVISTEKYKQSKYSTVISNYSNKELPVDIFTWDPTKDKYFKITYEKNSRNVKVEIKADLNKKKVGYKVASVMDSIAGSNMKNMELNVTYTMFSEHELE
;
A
#
# COMPACT_ATOMS: atom_id res chain seq x y z
N MET A 1 -1.58 -17.11 54.89
CA MET A 1 -1.66 -16.37 53.60
C MET A 1 -0.34 -16.47 52.82
N ARG A 2 0.08 -17.68 52.37
CA ARG A 2 1.37 -17.89 51.68
C ARG A 2 1.25 -18.17 50.17
N PHE A 3 0.03 -18.23 49.62
CA PHE A 3 -0.22 -18.58 48.21
C PHE A 3 -0.48 -17.38 47.28
N GLN A 4 -0.59 -16.15 47.80
CA GLN A 4 -0.93 -14.98 46.96
C GLN A 4 0.26 -14.39 46.18
N LYS A 5 1.52 -14.68 46.57
CA LYS A 5 2.70 -14.08 45.92
C LYS A 5 2.95 -14.59 44.49
N GLY A 6 2.53 -15.82 44.18
CA GLY A 6 2.64 -16.39 42.83
C GLY A 6 1.44 -16.07 41.93
N GLN A 7 0.28 -15.76 42.54
CA GLN A 7 -0.97 -15.52 41.81
C GLN A 7 -0.88 -14.30 40.89
N ALA A 8 -0.33 -13.18 41.38
CA ALA A 8 -0.18 -11.96 40.58
C ALA A 8 0.73 -12.16 39.35
N ILE A 9 1.77 -13.00 39.46
CA ILE A 9 2.64 -13.35 38.32
C ILE A 9 1.88 -14.16 37.28
N VAL A 10 1.03 -15.11 37.72
CA VAL A 10 0.21 -15.93 36.83
C VAL A 10 -0.86 -15.07 36.13
N GLU A 11 -1.53 -14.18 36.85
CA GLU A 11 -2.51 -13.24 36.29
C GLU A 11 -1.87 -12.32 35.24
N PHE A 12 -0.68 -11.77 35.54
CA PHE A 12 0.07 -10.95 34.58
C PHE A 12 0.50 -11.76 33.35
N ALA A 13 1.00 -12.99 33.54
CA ALA A 13 1.44 -13.85 32.45
C ALA A 13 0.29 -14.21 31.49
N LEU A 14 -0.96 -14.28 31.97
CA LEU A 14 -2.15 -14.51 31.14
C LEU A 14 -2.65 -13.24 30.44
N LEU A 15 -2.55 -12.07 31.08
CA LEU A 15 -2.97 -10.80 30.49
C LEU A 15 -1.98 -10.26 29.45
N LEU A 16 -0.68 -10.46 29.67
CA LEU A 16 0.38 -10.00 28.79
C LEU A 16 0.19 -10.41 27.31
N PRO A 17 -0.07 -11.69 26.95
CA PRO A 17 -0.26 -12.08 25.55
C PRO A 17 -1.48 -11.39 24.93
N LEU A 18 -2.59 -11.24 25.66
CA LEU A 18 -3.78 -10.54 25.16
C LEU A 18 -3.48 -9.05 24.91
N PHE A 19 -2.78 -8.41 25.84
CA PHE A 19 -2.33 -7.03 25.70
C PHE A 19 -1.38 -6.86 24.50
N LEU A 20 -0.43 -7.77 24.30
CA LEU A 20 0.50 -7.71 23.17
C LEU A 20 -0.21 -7.89 21.83
N ILE A 21 -1.19 -8.79 21.73
CA ILE A 21 -2.00 -8.94 20.51
C ILE A 21 -2.70 -7.62 20.17
N LEU A 22 -3.32 -6.98 21.16
CA LEU A 22 -4.02 -5.71 20.96
C LEU A 22 -3.04 -4.57 20.61
N LEU A 23 -1.93 -4.47 21.34
CA LEU A 23 -0.90 -3.45 21.10
C LEU A 23 -0.30 -3.59 19.70
N PHE A 24 0.14 -4.79 19.31
CA PHE A 24 0.69 -5.02 17.99
C PHE A 24 -0.37 -4.86 16.91
N GLY A 25 -1.63 -5.24 17.15
CA GLY A 25 -2.73 -5.00 16.22
C GLY A 25 -2.87 -3.51 15.88
N ILE A 26 -2.82 -2.63 16.87
CA ILE A 26 -2.87 -1.17 16.68
C ILE A 26 -1.63 -0.69 15.91
N LEU A 27 -0.42 -1.11 16.31
CA LEU A 27 0.82 -0.70 15.64
C LEU A 27 0.87 -1.13 14.16
N TYR A 28 0.51 -2.38 13.86
CA TYR A 28 0.45 -2.90 12.49
C TYR A 28 -0.56 -2.16 11.63
N THR A 29 -1.73 -1.82 12.20
CA THR A 29 -2.74 -1.04 11.49
C THR A 29 -2.21 0.35 11.14
N GLY A 30 -1.50 1.01 12.07
CA GLY A 30 -0.83 2.29 11.80
C GLY A 30 0.23 2.19 10.70
N MET A 31 1.03 1.13 10.69
CA MET A 31 2.03 0.85 9.67
C MET A 31 1.41 0.63 8.28
N ILE A 32 0.34 -0.17 8.19
CA ILE A 32 -0.44 -0.38 6.96
C ILE A 32 -0.95 0.97 6.43
N MET A 33 -1.49 1.80 7.32
CA MET A 33 -2.04 3.11 6.94
C MET A 33 -0.96 4.07 6.43
N ALA A 34 0.25 4.04 7.02
CA ALA A 34 1.37 4.88 6.59
C ALA A 34 1.79 4.58 5.14
N ASP A 35 1.93 3.31 4.79
CA ASP A 35 2.23 2.91 3.41
C ASP A 35 1.08 3.26 2.45
N TYR A 36 -0.17 3.02 2.86
CA TYR A 36 -1.36 3.38 2.08
C TYR A 36 -1.44 4.89 1.79
N LEU A 37 -1.21 5.74 2.80
CA LEU A 37 -1.18 7.20 2.63
C LEU A 37 -0.10 7.61 1.63
N THR A 38 1.06 6.95 1.67
CA THR A 38 2.17 7.22 0.74
C THR A 38 1.77 6.83 -0.69
N LEU A 39 1.25 5.62 -0.92
CA LEU A 39 0.74 5.18 -2.22
C LEU A 39 -0.38 6.10 -2.74
N SER A 40 -1.30 6.51 -1.86
CA SER A 40 -2.38 7.44 -2.19
C SER A 40 -1.86 8.80 -2.62
N SER A 41 -0.85 9.34 -1.93
CA SER A 41 -0.20 10.58 -2.33
C SER A 41 0.53 10.43 -3.67
N MET A 42 1.21 9.31 -3.90
CA MET A 42 1.89 9.05 -5.18
C MET A 42 0.88 8.97 -6.34
N ALA A 43 -0.26 8.29 -6.14
CA ALA A 43 -1.32 8.20 -7.15
C ALA A 43 -1.84 9.59 -7.54
N ARG A 44 -2.09 10.45 -6.54
CA ARG A 44 -2.57 11.82 -6.77
C ARG A 44 -1.52 12.69 -7.47
N SER A 45 -0.26 12.67 -7.01
CA SER A 45 0.82 13.46 -7.60
C SER A 45 1.12 13.04 -9.03
N SER A 46 1.19 11.73 -9.29
CA SER A 46 1.43 11.22 -10.64
C SER A 46 0.27 11.49 -11.58
N ALA A 47 -0.97 11.45 -11.12
CA ALA A 47 -2.12 11.84 -11.93
C ALA A 47 -2.07 13.31 -12.33
N ARG A 48 -1.64 14.19 -11.41
CA ARG A 48 -1.44 15.61 -11.70
C ARG A 48 -0.34 15.83 -12.73
N GLU A 49 0.80 15.16 -12.59
CA GLU A 49 1.90 15.23 -13.56
C GLU A 49 1.49 14.69 -14.93
N ALA A 50 0.72 13.60 -14.94
CA ALA A 50 0.26 12.96 -16.17
C ALA A 50 -0.84 13.77 -16.88
N ALA A 51 -1.71 14.46 -16.13
CA ALA A 51 -2.78 15.30 -16.68
C ALA A 51 -2.26 16.52 -17.46
N VAL A 52 -1.07 17.02 -17.13
CA VAL A 52 -0.46 18.19 -17.79
C VAL A 52 0.57 17.80 -18.85
N ILE A 53 0.69 16.51 -19.19
CA ILE A 53 1.66 16.09 -20.19
C ILE A 53 1.27 16.63 -21.57
N SER A 54 2.19 17.32 -22.24
CA SER A 54 1.98 17.78 -23.61
C SER A 54 1.85 16.60 -24.58
N THR A 55 1.05 16.74 -25.62
CA THR A 55 0.88 15.72 -26.67
C THR A 55 2.21 15.29 -27.31
N GLU A 56 3.18 16.19 -27.48
CA GLU A 56 4.51 15.86 -28.02
C GLU A 56 5.29 14.89 -27.12
N LYS A 57 5.40 15.21 -25.81
CA LYS A 57 6.03 14.32 -24.82
C LYS A 57 5.30 12.98 -24.72
N TYR A 58 3.97 13.01 -24.75
CA TYR A 58 3.17 11.80 -24.75
C TYR A 58 3.44 10.91 -25.98
N LYS A 59 3.58 11.49 -27.18
CA LYS A 59 3.94 10.74 -28.40
C LYS A 59 5.36 10.14 -28.33
N GLN A 60 6.30 10.81 -27.65
CA GLN A 60 7.67 10.32 -27.50
C GLN A 60 7.82 9.17 -26.50
N SER A 61 7.28 9.34 -25.28
CA SER A 61 7.56 8.43 -24.16
C SER A 61 6.32 7.98 -23.40
N LYS A 62 5.12 8.35 -23.87
CA LYS A 62 3.85 8.16 -23.18
C LYS A 62 3.95 8.68 -21.74
N TYR A 63 3.67 7.84 -20.75
CA TYR A 63 3.77 8.16 -19.34
C TYR A 63 5.04 7.61 -18.67
N SER A 64 5.98 7.03 -19.43
CA SER A 64 7.19 6.43 -18.84
C SER A 64 8.04 7.45 -18.09
N THR A 65 8.10 8.69 -18.55
CA THR A 65 8.79 9.78 -17.86
C THR A 65 8.15 10.07 -16.50
N VAL A 66 6.82 10.12 -16.43
CA VAL A 66 6.09 10.29 -15.16
C VAL A 66 6.37 9.10 -14.25
N ILE A 67 6.29 7.87 -14.77
CA ILE A 67 6.55 6.65 -13.98
C ILE A 67 7.97 6.64 -13.40
N SER A 68 8.97 7.07 -14.19
CA SER A 68 10.37 7.09 -13.77
C SER A 68 10.65 8.05 -12.60
N ASN A 69 9.85 9.12 -12.43
CA ASN A 69 9.97 10.04 -11.29
C ASN A 69 9.70 9.33 -9.95
N TYR A 70 8.99 8.21 -9.97
CA TYR A 70 8.63 7.43 -8.79
C TYR A 70 9.53 6.21 -8.59
N SER A 71 10.46 5.91 -9.50
CA SER A 71 11.32 4.70 -9.44
C SER A 71 12.19 4.60 -8.20
N ASN A 72 12.64 5.73 -7.66
CA ASN A 72 13.47 5.77 -6.44
C ASN A 72 12.65 6.03 -5.17
N LYS A 73 11.31 5.97 -5.25
CA LYS A 73 10.45 6.16 -4.09
C LYS A 73 10.22 4.82 -3.40
N GLU A 74 10.53 4.78 -2.12
CA GLU A 74 10.29 3.62 -1.26
C GLU A 74 9.09 3.86 -0.34
N LEU A 75 8.49 2.77 0.12
CA LEU A 75 7.46 2.83 1.15
C LEU A 75 8.10 2.98 2.54
N PRO A 76 7.54 3.81 3.44
CA PRO A 76 8.13 4.06 4.74
C PRO A 76 8.32 2.81 5.60
N VAL A 77 7.40 1.85 5.50
CA VAL A 77 7.39 0.65 6.35
C VAL A 77 7.61 -0.64 5.55
N ASP A 78 7.38 -0.62 4.23
CA ASP A 78 7.56 -1.76 3.33
C ASP A 78 6.67 -2.95 3.75
N ILE A 79 5.45 -2.66 4.22
CA ILE A 79 4.39 -3.66 4.45
C ILE A 79 3.89 -4.19 3.11
N PHE A 80 3.76 -3.31 2.13
CA PHE A 80 3.38 -3.65 0.77
C PHE A 80 4.58 -3.67 -0.18
N THR A 81 4.45 -4.43 -1.25
CA THR A 81 5.38 -4.42 -2.37
C THR A 81 5.08 -3.22 -3.26
N TRP A 82 6.10 -2.39 -3.49
CA TRP A 82 6.05 -1.28 -4.42
C TRP A 82 7.19 -1.42 -5.41
N ASP A 83 6.84 -1.52 -6.69
CA ASP A 83 7.81 -1.55 -7.78
C ASP A 83 7.18 -0.83 -8.99
N PRO A 84 7.42 0.49 -9.13
CA PRO A 84 6.79 1.32 -10.17
C PRO A 84 7.28 0.97 -11.58
N THR A 85 8.36 0.19 -11.71
CA THR A 85 8.87 -0.23 -13.02
C THR A 85 8.02 -1.33 -13.66
N LYS A 86 7.14 -1.97 -12.88
CA LYS A 86 6.25 -3.02 -13.35
C LYS A 86 4.84 -2.48 -13.49
N ASP A 87 4.27 -2.67 -14.68
CA ASP A 87 2.86 -2.36 -15.01
C ASP A 87 1.84 -2.96 -14.04
N LYS A 88 2.21 -4.05 -13.34
CA LYS A 88 1.37 -4.65 -12.30
C LYS A 88 1.09 -3.66 -11.16
N TYR A 89 2.08 -2.91 -10.72
CA TYR A 89 2.01 -2.07 -9.52
C TYR A 89 1.73 -0.60 -9.83
N PHE A 90 2.13 -0.11 -11.00
CA PHE A 90 1.88 1.27 -11.37
C PHE A 90 1.54 1.38 -12.86
N LYS A 91 0.33 1.87 -13.14
CA LYS A 91 -0.17 2.02 -14.49
C LYS A 91 -0.84 3.38 -14.66
N ILE A 92 -0.48 4.08 -15.73
CA ILE A 92 -1.13 5.34 -16.12
C ILE A 92 -1.74 5.14 -17.50
N THR A 93 -3.04 5.41 -17.62
CA THR A 93 -3.82 5.21 -18.86
C THR A 93 -4.54 6.50 -19.22
N TYR A 94 -4.55 6.85 -20.51
CA TYR A 94 -5.38 7.93 -21.03
C TYR A 94 -6.69 7.36 -21.59
N GLU A 95 -7.81 7.88 -21.11
CA GLU A 95 -9.15 7.53 -21.56
C GLU A 95 -9.67 8.58 -22.55
N LYS A 96 -9.60 8.28 -23.85
CA LYS A 96 -9.96 9.21 -24.94
C LYS A 96 -11.40 9.74 -24.81
N ASN A 97 -12.35 8.87 -24.49
CA ASN A 97 -13.77 9.22 -24.42
C ASN A 97 -14.09 10.28 -23.36
N SER A 98 -13.37 10.24 -22.24
CA SER A 98 -13.58 11.13 -21.10
C SER A 98 -12.52 12.22 -20.99
N ARG A 99 -11.49 12.20 -21.86
CA ARG A 99 -10.26 13.00 -21.77
C ARG A 99 -9.63 12.95 -20.38
N ASN A 100 -9.75 11.80 -19.72
CA ASN A 100 -9.22 11.61 -18.37
C ASN A 100 -7.94 10.81 -18.41
N VAL A 101 -7.03 11.14 -17.49
CA VAL A 101 -5.92 10.29 -17.11
C VAL A 101 -6.34 9.49 -15.89
N LYS A 102 -6.22 8.16 -15.99
CA LYS A 102 -6.45 7.21 -14.90
C LYS A 102 -5.12 6.64 -14.44
N VAL A 103 -4.80 6.86 -13.17
CA VAL A 103 -3.68 6.26 -12.47
C VAL A 103 -4.19 5.10 -11.62
N GLU A 104 -3.62 3.92 -11.81
CA GLU A 104 -3.84 2.74 -10.99
C GLU A 104 -2.53 2.36 -10.31
N ILE A 105 -2.53 2.41 -8.98
CA ILE A 105 -1.46 1.90 -8.14
C ILE A 105 -1.97 0.67 -7.42
N LYS A 106 -1.31 -0.46 -7.63
CA LYS A 106 -1.59 -1.72 -6.93
C LYS A 106 -0.41 -2.09 -6.05
N ALA A 107 -0.68 -2.70 -4.91
CA ALA A 107 0.37 -3.15 -4.00
C ALA A 107 -0.10 -4.39 -3.23
N ASP A 108 0.70 -5.46 -3.27
CA ASP A 108 0.43 -6.71 -2.54
C ASP A 108 1.27 -6.74 -1.28
N LEU A 109 0.87 -7.50 -0.26
CA LEU A 109 1.71 -7.70 0.92
C LEU A 109 3.13 -8.19 0.56
N ASN A 110 4.13 -7.62 1.23
CA ASN A 110 5.52 -8.00 1.04
C ASN A 110 5.80 -9.38 1.66
N LYS A 111 5.88 -10.39 0.80
CA LYS A 111 6.09 -11.80 1.16
C LYS A 111 7.35 -12.05 2.00
N LYS A 112 8.35 -11.16 1.91
CA LYS A 112 9.61 -11.29 2.65
C LYS A 112 9.53 -10.68 4.07
N LYS A 113 8.51 -9.88 4.35
CA LYS A 113 8.41 -9.08 5.58
C LYS A 113 7.49 -9.71 6.61
N VAL A 114 7.58 -9.18 7.82
CA VAL A 114 6.82 -9.67 8.97
C VAL A 114 5.31 -9.56 8.77
N GLY A 115 4.83 -8.55 8.01
CA GLY A 115 3.40 -8.39 7.71
C GLY A 115 2.79 -9.60 7.02
N TYR A 116 3.47 -10.19 6.03
CA TYR A 116 2.99 -11.40 5.36
C TYR A 116 2.94 -12.62 6.29
N LYS A 117 3.94 -12.75 7.19
CA LYS A 117 3.96 -13.83 8.18
C LYS A 117 2.81 -13.70 9.17
N VAL A 118 2.56 -12.50 9.69
CA VAL A 118 1.42 -12.23 10.58
C VAL A 118 0.10 -12.54 9.87
N ALA A 119 -0.06 -12.09 8.62
CA ALA A 119 -1.25 -12.41 7.83
C ALA A 119 -1.43 -13.93 7.63
N SER A 120 -0.35 -14.69 7.38
CA SER A 120 -0.42 -16.14 7.22
C SER A 120 -0.83 -16.88 8.50
N VAL A 121 -0.41 -16.38 9.67
CA VAL A 121 -0.83 -16.91 10.97
C VAL A 121 -2.31 -16.60 11.21
N MET A 122 -2.74 -15.37 10.90
CA MET A 122 -4.15 -14.99 11.02
C MET A 122 -5.04 -15.83 10.11
N ASP A 123 -4.63 -16.08 8.87
CA ASP A 123 -5.36 -16.96 7.93
C ASP A 123 -5.51 -18.38 8.50
N SER A 124 -4.48 -18.88 9.19
CA SER A 124 -4.49 -20.21 9.80
C SER A 124 -5.40 -20.32 11.03
N ILE A 125 -5.58 -19.23 11.77
CA ILE A 125 -6.37 -19.19 13.02
C ILE A 125 -7.83 -18.82 12.74
N ALA A 126 -8.06 -17.83 11.87
CA ALA A 126 -9.37 -17.25 11.61
C ALA A 126 -10.02 -17.78 10.31
N GLY A 127 -9.32 -18.60 9.52
CA GLY A 127 -9.82 -19.07 8.23
C GLY A 127 -9.97 -17.95 7.20
N SER A 128 -9.21 -16.85 7.34
CA SER A 128 -9.26 -15.66 6.51
C SER A 128 -8.31 -15.74 5.30
N ASN A 129 -8.35 -14.72 4.43
CA ASN A 129 -7.49 -14.60 3.24
C ASN A 129 -6.66 -13.30 3.26
N MET A 130 -6.16 -12.92 4.43
CA MET A 130 -5.41 -11.70 4.67
C MET A 130 -4.08 -11.67 3.93
N LYS A 131 -3.39 -12.81 3.75
CA LYS A 131 -2.08 -12.83 3.06
C LYS A 131 -2.17 -12.48 1.56
N ASN A 132 -3.38 -12.57 0.99
CA ASN A 132 -3.70 -12.24 -0.40
C ASN A 132 -4.36 -10.86 -0.52
N MET A 133 -4.33 -10.03 0.53
CA MET A 133 -4.81 -8.67 0.47
C MET A 133 -4.02 -7.88 -0.59
N GLU A 134 -4.75 -7.30 -1.53
CA GLU A 134 -4.23 -6.39 -2.54
C GLU A 134 -4.81 -4.99 -2.28
N LEU A 135 -3.94 -3.99 -2.19
CA LEU A 135 -4.35 -2.61 -2.21
C LEU A 135 -4.48 -2.15 -3.66
N ASN A 136 -5.59 -1.47 -3.98
CA ASN A 136 -5.78 -0.78 -5.24
C ASN A 136 -6.17 0.67 -4.97
N VAL A 137 -5.30 1.59 -5.37
CA VAL A 137 -5.55 3.02 -5.35
C VAL A 137 -5.73 3.47 -6.79
N THR A 138 -6.92 3.93 -7.13
CA THR A 138 -7.22 4.53 -8.42
C THR A 138 -7.46 6.02 -8.25
N TYR A 139 -6.84 6.83 -9.09
CA TYR A 139 -7.08 8.27 -9.15
C TYR A 139 -7.30 8.70 -10.59
N THR A 140 -8.30 9.54 -10.83
CA THR A 140 -8.65 10.02 -12.17
C THR A 140 -8.61 11.53 -12.19
N MET A 141 -8.02 12.10 -13.23
CA MET A 141 -7.90 13.55 -13.42
C MET A 141 -8.15 13.91 -14.87
N PHE A 142 -8.78 15.06 -15.13
CA PHE A 142 -8.97 15.55 -16.50
C PHE A 142 -7.63 15.96 -17.11
N SER A 143 -7.37 15.55 -18.35
CA SER A 143 -6.15 15.90 -19.10
C SER A 143 -6.28 17.28 -19.71
N GLU A 144 -5.29 18.13 -19.51
CA GLU A 144 -5.24 19.48 -20.10
C GLU A 144 -5.07 19.43 -21.62
N HIS A 145 -4.35 18.42 -22.09
CA HIS A 145 -4.12 18.19 -23.52
C HIS A 145 -4.89 16.97 -24.01
N GLU A 146 -5.39 17.06 -25.24
CA GLU A 146 -5.95 15.92 -25.95
C GLU A 146 -4.81 15.04 -26.49
N LEU A 147 -4.69 13.84 -25.91
CA LEU A 147 -3.64 12.90 -26.24
C LEU A 147 -4.15 11.92 -27.31
N GLU A 148 -3.49 11.92 -28.48
CA GLU A 148 -3.83 11.03 -29.61
C GLU A 148 -3.05 9.71 -29.58
#